data_AF-A0A7Y0N2C8-F1
#
_entry.id   AF-A0A7Y0N2C8-F1
#
_cell.length_a   1.000
_cell.length_b   1.000
_cell.length_c   1.000
_cell.angle_alpha   90.00
_cell.angle_beta   90.00
_cell.angle_gamma   90.00
#
_symmetry.space_group_name_H-M   'P 1'
#
loop_
_entity.id
_entity.type
_entity.pdbx_description
1 polymer ?
#
loop_
_entity_poly.entity_id
_entity_poly.type
_entity_poly.pdbx_seq_one_letter_code
_entity_poly.pdbx_strand_id
1 'polypeptide(L)'
;IGFPVALGLIYGDVWGMLLVVGAARLFLSHHTTFFINSLAHVWGKQTFTDKNTARDNGVLAFFTFGEGYHNFHHIFENDYRNGVYWWHYDPTKWLIKSCSWLGLTSKLRTTSTFRIEKARATQLLKKAKEKLESKPNAQTVLDQLQQEFDA
;
A
#
# COMPACT_ATOMS: atom_id res chain seq x y z
N ILE A 1 10.64 26.73 9.65
CA ILE A 1 10.74 28.09 9.03
C ILE A 1 12.18 28.41 8.57
N GLY A 2 13.22 28.03 9.34
CA GLY A 2 14.62 28.38 9.01
C GLY A 2 15.10 27.97 7.61
N PHE A 3 14.79 26.76 7.14
CA PHE A 3 15.26 26.30 5.82
C PHE A 3 14.67 27.09 4.63
N PRO A 4 13.34 27.30 4.52
CA PRO A 4 12.79 28.21 3.50
C PRO A 4 13.31 29.64 3.58
N VAL A 5 13.52 30.19 4.79
CA VAL A 5 14.09 31.53 4.96
C VAL A 5 15.54 31.59 4.48
N ALA A 6 16.36 30.59 4.82
CA ALA A 6 17.75 30.52 4.37
C ALA A 6 17.85 30.45 2.84
N LEU A 7 17.01 29.64 2.18
CA LEU A 7 16.91 29.64 0.72
C LEU A 7 16.44 31.00 0.18
N GLY A 8 15.47 31.60 0.84
CA GLY A 8 14.99 32.94 0.54
C GLY A 8 16.10 33.99 0.54
N LEU A 9 16.99 33.94 1.53
CA LEU A 9 18.14 34.84 1.63
C LEU A 9 19.19 34.56 0.54
N ILE A 10 19.42 33.28 0.19
CA ILE A 10 20.36 32.88 -0.87
C ILE A 10 19.88 33.32 -2.26
N TYR A 11 18.59 33.14 -2.55
CA TYR A 11 18.01 33.42 -3.86
C TYR A 11 17.38 34.82 -3.98
N GLY A 12 17.40 35.61 -2.91
CA GLY A 12 16.87 36.98 -2.89
C GLY A 12 15.34 37.10 -2.81
N ASP A 13 14.63 35.98 -2.60
CA ASP A 13 13.16 35.95 -2.51
C ASP A 13 12.67 35.15 -1.28
N VAL A 14 12.66 35.82 -0.13
CA VAL A 14 12.24 35.22 1.15
C VAL A 14 10.76 34.86 1.16
N TRP A 15 9.90 35.71 0.59
CA TRP A 15 8.46 35.48 0.59
C TRP A 15 8.08 34.35 -0.35
N GLY A 16 8.62 34.31 -1.56
CA GLY A 16 8.39 33.21 -2.50
C GLY A 16 8.85 31.87 -1.92
N MET A 17 10.04 31.82 -1.30
CA MET A 17 10.53 30.58 -0.68
C MET A 17 9.70 30.16 0.54
N LEU A 18 9.27 31.10 1.39
CA LEU A 18 8.35 30.80 2.50
C LEU A 18 7.01 30.24 2.00
N LEU A 19 6.44 30.83 0.95
CA LEU A 19 5.15 30.40 0.41
C LEU A 19 5.23 29.06 -0.32
N VAL A 20 6.25 28.85 -1.17
CA VAL A 20 6.35 27.64 -1.99
C VAL A 20 6.98 26.49 -1.21
N VAL A 21 8.20 26.67 -0.69
CA VAL A 21 8.96 25.61 0.01
C VAL A 21 8.45 25.38 1.43
N GLY A 22 7.94 26.44 2.07
CA GLY A 22 7.28 26.36 3.36
C GLY A 22 5.82 25.91 3.24
N ALA A 23 4.94 26.87 2.93
CA ALA A 23 3.49 26.68 3.06
C ALA A 23 2.90 25.69 2.05
N ALA A 24 3.14 25.86 0.74
CA ALA A 24 2.58 25.01 -0.30
C ALA A 24 3.08 23.57 -0.20
N ARG A 25 4.38 23.37 0.05
CA ARG A 25 4.94 22.03 0.33
C ARG A 25 4.25 21.35 1.51
N LEU A 26 4.08 22.06 2.63
CA LEU A 26 3.41 21.51 3.81
C LEU A 26 1.93 21.20 3.50
N PHE A 27 1.23 22.13 2.86
CA PHE A 27 -0.15 21.95 2.45
C PHE A 27 -0.32 20.69 1.59
N LEU A 28 0.46 20.57 0.52
CA LEU A 28 0.41 19.42 -0.38
C LEU A 28 0.76 18.12 0.35
N SER A 29 1.83 18.12 1.15
CA SER A 29 2.24 16.92 1.91
C SER A 29 1.12 16.44 2.85
N HIS A 30 0.50 17.34 3.61
CA HIS A 30 -0.57 16.97 4.52
C HIS A 30 -1.81 16.49 3.77
N HIS A 31 -2.20 17.19 2.70
CA HIS A 31 -3.33 16.78 1.88
C HIS A 31 -3.08 15.40 1.27
N THR A 32 -1.91 15.15 0.71
CA THR A 32 -1.56 13.81 0.19
C THR A 32 -1.67 12.75 1.28
N THR A 33 -1.05 12.95 2.45
CA THR A 33 -1.10 11.96 3.55
C THR A 33 -2.53 11.67 4.02
N PHE A 34 -3.33 12.69 4.30
CA PHE A 34 -4.71 12.47 4.77
C PHE A 34 -5.64 11.96 3.68
N PHE A 35 -5.40 12.38 2.43
CA PHE A 35 -6.18 11.93 1.28
C PHE A 35 -6.02 10.43 1.05
N ILE A 36 -4.82 9.87 1.25
CA ILE A 36 -4.59 8.42 1.17
C ILE A 36 -5.43 7.68 2.20
N ASN A 37 -5.43 8.14 3.45
CA ASN A 37 -6.17 7.50 4.54
C ASN A 37 -7.68 7.42 4.26
N SER A 38 -8.21 8.27 3.37
CA SER A 38 -9.59 8.18 2.90
C SER A 38 -9.70 7.34 1.62
N LEU A 39 -8.93 7.69 0.59
CA LEU A 39 -9.10 7.12 -0.74
C LEU A 39 -8.66 5.66 -0.83
N ALA A 40 -7.62 5.26 -0.09
CA ALA A 40 -7.19 3.86 0.00
C ALA A 40 -8.20 2.97 0.74
N HIS A 41 -9.17 3.56 1.45
CA HIS A 41 -10.29 2.85 2.08
C HIS A 41 -11.56 2.85 1.23
N VAL A 42 -11.54 3.43 0.02
CA VAL A 42 -12.69 3.51 -0.88
C VAL A 42 -12.36 2.93 -2.27
N TRP A 43 -11.18 3.22 -2.81
CA TRP A 43 -10.82 2.93 -4.20
C TRP A 43 -9.64 1.97 -4.33
N GLY A 44 -9.91 0.74 -4.79
CA GLY A 44 -8.89 -0.28 -5.04
C GLY A 44 -9.43 -1.70 -4.92
N LYS A 45 -8.56 -2.66 -4.60
CA LYS A 45 -8.92 -4.07 -4.40
C LYS A 45 -8.56 -4.57 -3.00
N GLN A 46 -9.46 -5.32 -2.37
CA GLN A 46 -9.17 -6.12 -1.17
C GLN A 46 -8.54 -7.46 -1.59
N THR A 47 -7.22 -7.47 -1.83
CA THR A 47 -6.51 -8.62 -2.40
C THR A 47 -6.24 -9.73 -1.38
N PHE A 48 -6.00 -9.36 -0.12
CA PHE A 48 -5.55 -10.27 0.94
C PHE A 48 -6.58 -10.44 2.05
N THR A 49 -7.39 -9.42 2.34
CA THR A 49 -8.48 -9.52 3.32
C THR A 49 -9.56 -8.48 3.07
N ASP A 50 -10.78 -8.78 3.47
CA ASP A 50 -11.90 -7.84 3.53
C ASP A 50 -12.40 -7.59 4.97
N LYS A 51 -11.65 -8.02 5.97
CA LYS A 51 -11.95 -7.75 7.39
C LYS A 51 -11.92 -6.26 7.74
N ASN A 52 -11.24 -5.46 6.93
CA ASN A 52 -11.21 -4.01 7.00
C ASN A 52 -11.48 -3.40 5.61
N THR A 53 -11.70 -2.10 5.55
CA THR A 53 -12.01 -1.38 4.31
C THR A 53 -10.78 -1.02 3.47
N ALA A 54 -9.56 -1.35 3.92
CA ALA A 54 -8.33 -1.00 3.21
C ALA A 54 -8.24 -1.72 1.85
N ARG A 55 -7.78 -1.00 0.82
CA ARG A 55 -7.70 -1.49 -0.55
C ARG A 55 -6.32 -1.22 -1.16
N ASP A 56 -5.85 -2.16 -1.97
CA ASP A 56 -4.64 -1.98 -2.79
C ASP A 56 -4.98 -1.22 -4.08
N ASN A 57 -4.16 -0.22 -4.40
CA ASN A 57 -4.27 0.56 -5.62
C ASN A 57 -2.89 1.04 -6.11
N GLY A 58 -2.48 0.58 -7.29
CA GLY A 58 -1.19 0.93 -7.88
C GLY A 58 -1.08 2.40 -8.32
N VAL A 59 -2.19 3.05 -8.70
CA VAL A 59 -2.19 4.49 -9.03
C VAL A 59 -1.96 5.31 -7.77
N LEU A 60 -2.61 4.94 -6.67
CA LEU A 60 -2.34 5.58 -5.38
C LEU A 60 -0.89 5.32 -4.97
N ALA A 61 -0.41 4.09 -5.06
CA ALA A 61 0.97 3.76 -4.70
C ALA A 61 2.00 4.61 -5.47
N PHE A 62 1.72 4.99 -6.71
CA PHE A 62 2.58 5.89 -7.48
C PHE A 62 2.70 7.28 -6.85
N PHE A 63 1.57 7.94 -6.56
CA PHE A 63 1.55 9.28 -5.97
C PHE A 63 2.01 9.31 -4.51
N THR A 64 1.97 8.16 -3.85
CA THR A 64 2.15 8.02 -2.40
C THR A 64 3.39 7.22 -2.06
N PHE A 65 4.27 7.01 -3.04
CA PHE A 65 5.55 6.35 -2.87
C PHE A 65 5.45 4.93 -2.25
N GLY A 66 4.35 4.21 -2.53
CA GLY A 66 4.13 2.82 -2.12
C GLY A 66 2.98 2.61 -1.14
N GLU A 67 2.51 3.65 -0.44
CA GLU A 67 1.47 3.52 0.60
C GLU A 67 0.08 3.09 0.07
N GLY A 68 -0.12 3.14 -1.25
CA GLY A 68 -1.34 2.68 -1.91
C GLY A 68 -1.58 1.17 -1.88
N TYR A 69 -0.58 0.35 -1.52
CA TYR A 69 -0.78 -1.08 -1.24
C TYR A 69 -1.33 -1.31 0.18
N HIS A 70 -2.44 -0.63 0.46
CA HIS A 70 -2.96 -0.46 1.80
C HIS A 70 -3.59 -1.74 2.36
N ASN A 71 -4.18 -2.60 1.51
CA ASN A 71 -4.75 -3.86 1.97
C ASN A 71 -3.65 -4.81 2.44
N PHE A 72 -2.52 -4.87 1.73
CA PHE A 72 -1.33 -5.61 2.17
C PHE A 72 -0.77 -5.05 3.48
N HIS A 73 -0.57 -3.73 3.55
CA HIS A 73 -0.01 -3.08 4.73
C HIS A 73 -0.85 -3.36 5.99
N HIS A 74 -2.19 -3.29 5.90
CA HIS A 74 -3.06 -3.53 7.05
C HIS A 74 -3.09 -4.98 7.56
N ILE A 75 -2.91 -5.98 6.67
CA ILE A 75 -2.89 -7.39 7.09
C ILE A 75 -1.49 -7.83 7.54
N PHE A 76 -0.44 -7.24 6.98
CA PHE A 76 0.96 -7.57 7.24
C PHE A 76 1.77 -6.35 7.68
N GLU A 77 1.27 -5.61 8.67
CA GLU A 77 1.85 -4.36 9.20
C GLU A 77 3.31 -4.46 9.67
N ASN A 78 3.76 -5.68 9.99
CA ASN A 78 5.13 -5.96 10.40
C ASN A 78 6.11 -6.15 9.23
N ASP A 79 5.63 -6.27 7.99
CA ASP A 79 6.50 -6.32 6.81
C ASP A 79 7.01 -4.92 6.49
N TYR A 80 8.32 -4.77 6.26
CA TYR A 80 8.89 -3.46 5.94
C TYR A 80 8.45 -2.93 4.56
N ARG A 81 7.86 -3.79 3.72
CA ARG A 81 7.39 -3.45 2.38
C ARG A 81 5.90 -3.14 2.43
N ASN A 82 5.48 -2.08 1.72
CA ASN A 82 4.05 -1.89 1.42
C ASN A 82 3.69 -2.71 0.17
N GLY A 83 4.56 -2.69 -0.84
CA GLY A 83 4.42 -3.48 -2.06
C GLY A 83 5.17 -4.82 -2.00
N VAL A 84 4.42 -5.93 -1.83
CA VAL A 84 5.03 -7.27 -1.66
C VAL A 84 5.78 -7.81 -2.87
N TYR A 85 5.26 -7.58 -4.10
CA TYR A 85 5.89 -8.07 -5.31
C TYR A 85 6.99 -7.12 -5.78
N TRP A 86 7.94 -7.63 -6.56
CA TRP A 86 9.05 -6.80 -7.04
C TRP A 86 8.56 -5.67 -7.96
N TRP A 87 7.56 -5.94 -8.81
CA TRP A 87 6.93 -4.98 -9.73
C TRP A 87 5.96 -4.00 -9.04
N HIS A 88 5.65 -4.19 -7.76
CA HIS A 88 4.87 -3.20 -7.01
C HIS A 88 5.71 -1.94 -6.81
N TYR A 89 5.20 -0.79 -7.27
CA TYR A 89 5.88 0.49 -7.14
C TYR A 89 5.89 0.94 -5.68
N ASP A 90 7.04 0.75 -5.04
CA ASP A 90 7.26 1.09 -3.65
C ASP A 90 8.73 1.53 -3.51
N PRO A 91 9.04 2.79 -3.83
CA PRO A 91 10.39 3.33 -3.69
C PRO A 91 10.90 3.30 -2.25
N THR A 92 10.02 3.34 -1.25
CA THR A 92 10.43 3.23 0.16
C THR A 92 11.03 1.86 0.47
N LYS A 93 10.50 0.76 -0.10
CA LYS A 93 11.10 -0.57 0.08
C LYS A 93 12.51 -0.64 -0.48
N TRP A 94 12.74 0.00 -1.63
CA TRP A 94 14.06 -0.01 -2.28
C TRP A 94 15.04 0.85 -1.49
N LEU A 95 14.61 2.02 -1.01
CA LEU A 95 15.41 2.87 -0.15
C LEU A 95 15.84 2.15 1.13
N ILE A 96 14.90 1.51 1.84
CA ILE A 96 15.19 0.75 3.07
C ILE A 96 16.14 -0.42 2.79
N LYS A 97 15.93 -1.14 1.68
CA LYS A 97 16.81 -2.25 1.26
C LYS A 97 18.23 -1.76 0.98
N SER A 98 18.39 -0.66 0.26
CA SER A 98 19.68 -0.04 -0.03
C SER A 98 20.37 0.44 1.25
N CYS A 99 19.64 1.05 2.17
CA CYS A 99 20.16 1.39 3.50
C CYS A 99 20.68 0.16 4.26
N SER A 100 20.04 -0.99 4.10
CA SER A 100 20.50 -2.23 4.72
C SER A 100 21.81 -2.73 4.12
N TRP A 101 22.00 -2.59 2.80
CA TRP A 101 23.27 -2.89 2.14
C TRP A 101 24.42 -1.99 2.58
N LEU A 102 24.10 -0.72 2.91
CA LEU A 102 25.05 0.24 3.47
C LEU A 102 25.27 0.06 4.98
N GLY A 103 24.59 -0.89 5.63
CA GLY A 103 24.69 -1.11 7.09
C GLY A 103 23.94 -0.09 7.95
N LEU A 104 23.14 0.80 7.35
CA LEU A 104 22.33 1.81 8.06
C LEU A 104 21.09 1.21 8.72
N THR A 105 20.59 0.08 8.20
CA THR A 105 19.45 -0.65 8.76
C THR A 105 19.76 -2.15 8.83
N SER A 106 19.20 -2.82 9.84
CA SER A 106 19.37 -4.27 10.04
C SER A 106 18.05 -4.92 10.45
N LYS A 107 17.97 -6.25 10.36
CA LYS A 107 16.81 -7.05 10.78
C LYS A 107 15.49 -6.65 10.11
N LEU A 108 15.52 -6.42 8.79
CA LEU A 108 14.32 -6.15 8.01
C LEU A 108 13.32 -7.30 8.13
N ARG A 109 12.13 -7.00 8.64
CA ARG A 109 11.06 -7.97 8.83
C ARG A 109 10.30 -8.18 7.52
N THR A 110 10.16 -9.43 7.11
CA THR A 110 9.36 -9.82 5.93
C THR A 110 8.40 -10.91 6.30
N THR A 111 7.17 -10.80 5.82
CA THR A 111 6.19 -11.88 5.91
C THR A 111 6.59 -13.01 4.95
N SER A 112 6.48 -14.25 5.42
CA SER A 112 6.73 -15.45 4.61
C SER A 112 5.80 -15.49 3.39
N THR A 113 6.33 -15.87 2.23
CA THR A 113 5.57 -16.04 0.98
C THR A 113 4.36 -16.95 1.15
N PHE A 114 4.51 -18.05 1.88
CA PHE A 114 3.40 -18.97 2.18
C PHE A 114 2.21 -18.27 2.86
N ARG A 115 2.46 -17.45 3.89
CA ARG A 115 1.38 -16.70 4.58
C ARG A 115 0.70 -15.69 3.67
N ILE A 116 1.47 -15.02 2.80
CA ILE A 116 0.96 -14.03 1.85
C ILE A 116 0.06 -14.72 0.81
N GLU A 117 0.55 -15.77 0.17
CA GLU A 117 -0.21 -16.51 -0.84
C GLU A 117 -1.40 -17.24 -0.22
N LYS A 118 -1.29 -17.77 1.01
CA LYS A 118 -2.43 -18.33 1.74
C LYS A 118 -3.54 -17.29 1.94
N ALA A 119 -3.20 -16.09 2.42
CA ALA A 119 -4.19 -15.02 2.62
C ALA A 119 -4.86 -14.63 1.29
N ARG A 120 -4.07 -14.47 0.22
CA ARG A 120 -4.57 -14.18 -1.12
C ARG A 120 -5.49 -15.28 -1.64
N ALA A 121 -5.08 -16.55 -1.51
CA ALA A 121 -5.86 -17.70 -1.96
C ALA A 121 -7.19 -17.81 -1.20
N THR A 122 -7.17 -17.63 0.13
CA THR A 122 -8.40 -17.59 0.95
C THR A 122 -9.34 -16.47 0.51
N GLN A 123 -8.81 -15.25 0.24
CA GLN A 123 -9.61 -14.12 -0.21
C GLN A 123 -10.19 -14.33 -1.62
N LEU A 124 -9.43 -14.97 -2.51
CA LEU A 124 -9.88 -15.36 -3.85
C LEU A 124 -10.98 -16.41 -3.78
N LEU A 125 -10.81 -17.45 -2.97
CA LEU A 125 -11.82 -18.49 -2.74
C LEU A 125 -13.12 -17.87 -2.23
N LYS A 126 -13.04 -17.00 -1.21
CA LYS A 126 -14.21 -16.29 -0.68
C LYS A 126 -14.96 -15.52 -1.77
N LYS A 127 -14.26 -14.70 -2.55
CA LYS A 127 -14.87 -13.94 -3.67
C LYS A 127 -15.44 -14.83 -4.77
N ALA A 128 -14.80 -15.95 -5.04
CA ALA A 128 -15.29 -16.92 -6.01
C ALA A 128 -16.61 -17.54 -5.53
N LYS A 129 -16.70 -17.92 -4.24
CA LYS A 129 -17.93 -18.43 -3.64
C LYS A 129 -19.07 -17.42 -3.71
N GLU A 130 -18.84 -16.19 -3.25
CA GLU A 130 -19.83 -15.09 -3.30
C GLU A 130 -20.36 -14.85 -4.72
N LYS A 131 -19.48 -14.93 -5.73
CA LYS A 131 -19.89 -14.77 -7.14
C LYS A 131 -20.72 -15.96 -7.65
N LEU A 132 -20.42 -17.16 -7.19
CA LEU A 132 -21.07 -18.40 -7.61
C LEU A 132 -22.45 -18.59 -6.97
N GLU A 133 -22.70 -18.04 -5.78
CA GLU A 133 -24.01 -18.08 -5.10
C GLU A 133 -25.15 -17.54 -5.98
N SER A 134 -24.86 -16.60 -6.88
CA SER A 134 -25.84 -16.02 -7.81
C SER A 134 -26.21 -16.92 -9.01
N LYS A 135 -25.57 -18.10 -9.16
CA LYS A 135 -25.75 -18.97 -10.33
C LYS A 135 -26.75 -20.12 -10.10
N PRO A 136 -27.48 -20.57 -11.14
CA PRO A 136 -28.51 -21.60 -11.02
C PRO A 136 -28.03 -22.98 -10.51
N ASN A 137 -26.73 -23.29 -10.63
CA ASN A 137 -26.11 -24.52 -10.10
C ASN A 137 -25.10 -24.21 -8.97
N ALA A 138 -25.34 -23.18 -8.17
CA ALA A 138 -24.39 -22.68 -7.16
C ALA A 138 -23.83 -23.80 -6.27
N GLN A 139 -24.68 -24.63 -5.67
CA GLN A 139 -24.25 -25.62 -4.68
C GLN A 139 -23.26 -26.65 -5.24
N THR A 140 -23.57 -27.27 -6.39
CA THR A 140 -22.68 -28.27 -7.01
C THR A 140 -21.32 -27.68 -7.38
N VAL A 141 -21.31 -26.45 -7.89
CA VAL A 141 -20.06 -25.78 -8.31
C VAL A 141 -19.25 -25.32 -7.08
N LEU A 142 -19.91 -24.91 -6.00
CA LEU A 142 -19.26 -24.57 -4.73
C LEU A 142 -18.59 -25.79 -4.09
N ASP A 143 -19.26 -26.94 -4.10
CA ASP A 143 -18.74 -28.19 -3.54
C ASP A 143 -17.50 -28.67 -4.33
N GLN A 144 -17.56 -28.61 -5.67
CA GLN A 144 -16.40 -28.90 -6.55
C GLN A 144 -15.22 -27.95 -6.28
N LEU A 145 -15.49 -26.64 -6.18
CA LEU A 145 -14.46 -25.64 -5.90
C LEU A 145 -13.80 -25.86 -4.53
N GLN A 146 -14.59 -26.24 -3.51
CA GLN A 146 -14.06 -26.53 -2.19
C GLN A 146 -13.18 -27.79 -2.21
N GLN A 147 -13.63 -28.84 -2.90
CA GLN A 147 -12.86 -30.07 -3.05
C GLN A 147 -11.52 -29.83 -3.77
N GLU A 148 -11.50 -29.04 -4.83
CA GLU A 148 -10.25 -28.68 -5.55
C GLU A 148 -9.31 -27.81 -4.70
N PHE A 149 -9.84 -27.00 -3.80
CA PHE A 149 -9.04 -26.16 -2.91
C PHE A 149 -8.40 -26.96 -1.76
N ASP A 150 -9.09 -27.99 -1.28
CA ASP A 150 -8.63 -28.84 -0.17
C ASP A 150 -7.74 -30.01 -0.62
N ALA A 151 -7.71 -30.31 -1.93
CA ALA A 151 -6.87 -31.35 -2.55
C ALA A 151 -5.40 -30.93 -2.68
#